data_AF-A0A1J3DV96-F1
#
_entry.id   AF-A0A1J3DV96-F1
#
_cell.length_a   1.000
_cell.length_b   1.000
_cell.length_c   1.000
_cell.angle_alpha   90.00
_cell.angle_beta   90.00
_cell.angle_gamma   90.00
#
_symmetry.space_group_name_H-M   'P 1'
#
loop_
_entity.id
_entity.type
_entity.pdbx_description
1 polymer ?
#
loop_
_entity_poly.entity_id
_entity_poly.type
_entity_poly.pdbx_seq_one_letter_code
_entity_poly.pdbx_strand_id
1 'polypeptide(L)'
;DEEDGMWEAPKIDNPKCEAGPGCGEWKRPMKRNPAYKGKWSVPLIDNPAYKGIWKPRDIPNPDYFELDRPDFEPIAAIGIEIWTMQDGILFDNVLITKDEKVAETYRLTTWKPKFDVEKEKQKAEEEAAGSKDGLKSYQKIVFDLLNKVADISFLSAYKSKIVELIEKAEQQPNITIGVLVSIVIVFFSLFVKLIFGGKKAATVEKKKKPEVGESSKSEDETEKKEDTAAPRKRQPRRDN
;
A
#
# COMPACT_ATOMS: atom_id res chain seq x y z
N ASP A 1 -10.88 44.44 14.38
CA ASP A 1 -11.35 44.56 15.78
C ASP A 1 -12.59 43.71 16.06
N GLU A 2 -13.74 43.97 15.44
CA GLU A 2 -14.96 43.17 15.71
C GLU A 2 -15.08 41.88 14.86
N GLU A 3 -14.45 41.79 13.68
CA GLU A 3 -14.60 40.62 12.79
C GLU A 3 -13.65 39.45 13.09
N ASP A 4 -12.42 39.71 13.56
CA ASP A 4 -11.39 38.67 13.79
C ASP A 4 -11.60 37.86 15.08
N GLY A 5 -12.56 38.25 15.92
CA GLY A 5 -12.79 37.70 17.24
C GLY A 5 -11.76 38.11 18.29
N MET A 6 -11.88 37.56 19.50
CA MET A 6 -10.90 37.80 20.58
C MET A 6 -9.62 36.98 20.32
N TRP A 7 -8.48 37.66 20.25
CA TRP A 7 -7.18 37.02 20.05
C TRP A 7 -6.81 36.10 21.22
N GLU A 8 -6.64 34.80 20.93
CA GLU A 8 -5.99 33.84 21.84
C GLU A 8 -4.52 33.65 21.45
N ALA A 9 -3.63 33.66 22.45
CA ALA A 9 -2.22 33.33 22.24
C ALA A 9 -2.05 31.85 21.82
N PRO A 10 -1.13 31.53 20.89
CA PRO A 10 -0.84 30.15 20.53
C PRO A 10 -0.33 29.38 21.75
N LYS A 11 -0.85 28.17 21.95
CA LYS A 11 -0.52 27.32 23.11
C LYS A 11 0.85 26.67 22.87
N ILE A 12 1.81 27.02 23.73
CA ILE A 12 3.19 26.51 23.72
C ILE A 12 3.29 25.36 24.74
N ASP A 13 3.93 24.26 24.34
CA ASP A 13 4.14 23.11 25.24
C ASP A 13 5.09 23.46 26.41
N ASN A 14 4.79 22.91 27.58
CA ASN A 14 5.55 23.17 28.80
C ASN A 14 6.77 22.24 28.87
N PRO A 15 8.02 22.73 28.80
CA PRO A 15 9.22 21.87 28.79
C PRO A 15 9.38 21.04 30.06
N LYS A 16 8.76 21.43 31.18
CA LYS A 16 8.74 20.61 32.41
C LYS A 16 7.92 19.32 32.27
N CYS A 17 7.07 19.22 31.25
CA CYS A 17 6.28 18.03 30.96
C CYS A 17 6.95 17.03 30.01
N GLU A 18 8.01 17.42 29.27
CA GLU A 18 8.75 16.52 28.39
C GLU A 18 9.48 15.39 29.16
N ALA A 19 10.01 15.73 30.35
CA ALA A 19 10.66 14.78 31.25
C ALA A 19 9.68 14.06 32.21
N GLY A 20 8.37 14.29 32.09
CA GLY A 20 7.35 13.81 33.01
C GLY A 20 6.50 12.65 32.44
N PRO A 21 5.92 11.78 33.29
CA PRO A 21 5.01 10.72 32.85
C PRO A 21 3.60 11.24 32.46
N GLY A 22 3.38 12.56 32.48
CA GLY A 22 2.12 13.22 32.15
C GLY A 22 2.16 14.71 32.50
N CYS A 23 1.20 15.47 31.94
CA CYS A 23 1.09 16.92 32.11
C CYS A 23 -0.33 17.31 32.52
N GLY A 24 -0.48 18.24 33.46
CA GLY A 24 -1.78 18.68 33.97
C GLY A 24 -2.52 17.63 34.83
N GLU A 25 -3.83 17.78 34.98
CA GLU A 25 -4.66 16.85 35.76
C GLU A 25 -4.77 15.47 35.12
N TRP A 26 -4.45 14.42 35.87
CA TRP A 26 -4.60 13.04 35.39
C TRP A 26 -6.07 12.66 35.22
N LYS A 27 -6.49 12.45 33.97
CA LYS A 27 -7.83 11.95 33.62
C LYS A 27 -7.78 10.44 33.43
N ARG A 28 -8.57 9.71 34.23
CA ARG A 28 -8.65 8.24 34.19
C ARG A 28 -9.02 7.75 32.78
N PRO A 29 -8.28 6.80 32.17
CA PRO A 29 -8.63 6.24 30.86
C PRO A 29 -10.02 5.60 30.85
N MET A 30 -10.88 6.03 29.92
CA MET A 30 -12.26 5.58 29.82
C MET A 30 -12.37 4.15 29.26
N LYS A 31 -12.88 3.21 30.06
CA LYS A 31 -13.20 1.85 29.62
C LYS A 31 -14.56 1.86 28.88
N ARG A 32 -14.66 1.16 27.74
CA ARG A 32 -15.94 1.00 27.02
C ARG A 32 -16.92 0.22 27.91
N ASN A 33 -18.09 0.80 28.17
CA ASN A 33 -19.16 0.17 28.95
C ASN A 33 -19.64 -1.14 28.25
N PRO A 34 -19.50 -2.33 28.87
CA PRO A 34 -19.95 -3.59 28.27
C PRO A 34 -21.47 -3.70 28.10
N ALA A 35 -22.25 -2.99 28.92
CA ALA A 35 -23.72 -2.98 28.84
C ALA A 35 -24.26 -2.03 27.75
N TYR A 36 -23.42 -1.14 27.18
CA TYR A 36 -23.86 -0.20 26.15
C TYR A 36 -23.94 -0.88 24.77
N LYS A 37 -25.15 -1.31 24.41
CA LYS A 37 -25.48 -1.97 23.14
C LYS A 37 -25.59 -1.02 21.93
N GLY A 38 -25.42 0.29 22.14
CA GLY A 38 -25.69 1.32 21.13
C GLY A 38 -27.10 1.91 21.24
N LYS A 39 -27.45 2.81 20.32
CA LYS A 39 -28.84 3.30 20.17
C LYS A 39 -29.68 2.17 19.58
N TRP A 40 -30.85 1.89 20.16
CA TRP A 40 -31.73 0.84 19.64
C TRP A 40 -32.26 1.19 18.25
N SER A 41 -32.31 0.20 17.37
CA SER A 41 -32.79 0.30 15.99
C SER A 41 -33.80 -0.82 15.73
N VAL A 42 -34.95 -0.48 15.15
CA VAL A 42 -35.89 -1.47 14.61
C VAL A 42 -35.24 -2.29 13.50
N PRO A 43 -35.65 -3.55 13.28
CA PRO A 43 -35.40 -4.21 12.00
C PRO A 43 -36.11 -3.44 10.89
N LEU A 44 -35.51 -3.39 9.70
CA LEU A 44 -36.22 -2.89 8.52
C LEU A 44 -37.28 -3.92 8.10
N ILE A 45 -38.43 -3.43 7.66
CA ILE A 45 -39.56 -4.24 7.17
C ILE A 45 -39.87 -3.71 5.76
N ASP A 46 -40.02 -4.61 4.80
CA ASP A 46 -40.38 -4.24 3.43
C ASP A 46 -41.74 -3.54 3.40
N ASN A 47 -41.80 -2.39 2.74
CA ASN A 47 -43.02 -1.57 2.68
C ASN A 47 -44.02 -2.18 1.66
N PRO A 48 -45.18 -2.72 2.09
CA PRO A 48 -46.15 -3.32 1.18
C PRO A 48 -46.84 -2.30 0.25
N ALA A 49 -46.71 -0.99 0.52
CA ALA A 49 -47.18 0.08 -0.34
C ALA A 49 -46.12 0.58 -1.34
N TYR A 50 -44.92 -0.02 -1.38
CA TYR A 50 -43.86 0.37 -2.32
C TYR A 50 -44.20 -0.08 -3.75
N LYS A 51 -44.33 0.90 -4.66
CA LYS A 51 -44.72 0.67 -6.08
C LYS A 51 -43.52 0.58 -7.03
N GLY A 52 -42.34 0.27 -6.50
CA GLY A 52 -41.06 0.39 -7.22
C GLY A 52 -40.55 1.84 -7.28
N ILE A 53 -39.42 2.02 -7.96
CA ILE A 53 -38.84 3.35 -8.23
C ILE A 53 -39.74 4.08 -9.22
N TRP A 54 -40.19 5.29 -8.86
CA TRP A 54 -40.99 6.12 -9.77
C TRP A 54 -40.20 6.44 -11.05
N LYS A 55 -40.88 6.39 -12.19
CA LYS A 55 -40.40 6.85 -13.48
C LYS A 55 -41.44 7.80 -14.09
N PRO A 56 -41.02 8.76 -14.93
CA PRO A 56 -41.95 9.50 -15.77
C PRO A 56 -42.72 8.55 -16.70
N ARG A 57 -43.86 9.00 -17.21
CA ARG A 57 -44.59 8.29 -18.27
C ARG A 57 -43.98 8.67 -19.61
N ASP A 58 -43.77 7.68 -20.47
CA ASP A 58 -43.42 7.94 -21.86
C ASP A 58 -44.62 8.62 -22.56
N ILE A 59 -44.36 9.75 -23.22
CA ILE A 59 -45.32 10.54 -24.00
C ILE A 59 -44.77 10.58 -25.43
N PRO A 60 -45.59 10.30 -26.46
CA PRO A 60 -45.11 10.36 -27.84
C PRO A 60 -44.69 11.79 -28.18
N ASN A 61 -43.47 11.96 -28.68
CA ASN A 61 -42.97 13.25 -29.15
C ASN A 61 -43.67 13.63 -30.46
N PRO A 62 -44.43 14.75 -30.54
CA PRO A 62 -45.02 15.20 -31.79
C PRO A 62 -43.97 15.64 -32.82
N ASP A 63 -42.81 16.10 -32.35
CA ASP A 63 -41.70 16.59 -33.17
C ASP A 63 -40.70 15.46 -33.50
N TYR A 64 -41.15 14.20 -33.50
CA TYR A 64 -40.31 13.06 -33.90
C TYR A 64 -40.23 12.94 -35.41
N PHE A 65 -39.00 12.91 -35.94
CA PHE A 65 -38.70 12.67 -37.34
C PHE A 65 -37.51 11.72 -37.47
N GLU A 66 -37.43 11.05 -38.62
CA GLU A 66 -36.33 10.14 -38.98
C GLU A 66 -35.68 10.67 -40.28
N LEU A 67 -34.34 10.60 -40.36
CA LEU A 67 -33.58 11.03 -41.54
C LEU A 67 -32.72 9.87 -42.05
N ASP A 68 -33.15 9.24 -43.13
CA ASP A 68 -32.37 8.19 -43.84
C ASP A 68 -30.97 8.68 -44.24
N ARG A 69 -30.87 9.97 -44.59
CA ARG A 69 -29.64 10.66 -44.98
C ARG A 69 -29.69 12.11 -44.49
N PRO A 70 -28.77 12.55 -43.62
CA PRO A 70 -28.58 13.97 -43.36
C PRO A 70 -28.02 14.65 -44.61
N ASP A 71 -28.63 15.77 -45.01
CA ASP A 71 -28.03 16.69 -45.97
C ASP A 71 -27.09 17.65 -45.22
N PHE A 72 -25.93 17.95 -45.80
CA PHE A 72 -24.88 18.74 -45.15
C PHE A 72 -24.43 19.87 -46.08
N GLU A 73 -24.36 21.09 -45.53
CA GLU A 73 -23.79 22.23 -46.25
C GLU A 73 -22.32 21.96 -46.66
N PRO A 74 -21.86 22.50 -47.80
CA PRO A 74 -20.49 22.28 -48.26
C PRO A 74 -19.42 22.73 -47.25
N ILE A 75 -18.64 21.77 -46.73
CA ILE A 75 -17.56 22.02 -45.76
C ILE A 75 -16.48 22.88 -46.42
N ALA A 76 -16.37 24.13 -45.97
CA ALA A 76 -15.44 25.12 -46.54
C ALA A 76 -14.11 25.27 -45.79
N ALA A 77 -14.05 24.86 -44.51
CA ALA A 77 -12.88 25.04 -43.65
C ALA A 77 -12.77 23.96 -42.56
N ILE A 78 -11.60 23.85 -41.93
CA ILE A 78 -11.36 23.13 -40.68
C ILE A 78 -10.86 24.13 -39.64
N GLY A 79 -11.40 24.06 -38.42
CA GLY A 79 -10.85 24.68 -37.22
C GLY A 79 -10.45 23.62 -36.20
N ILE A 80 -9.48 23.93 -35.34
CA ILE A 80 -9.13 23.12 -34.16
C ILE A 80 -9.30 24.03 -32.94
N GLU A 81 -10.36 23.78 -32.18
CA GLU A 81 -10.68 24.52 -30.94
C GLU A 81 -10.62 23.56 -29.76
N ILE A 82 -9.71 23.83 -28.81
CA ILE A 82 -9.42 22.95 -27.66
C ILE A 82 -9.10 23.81 -26.44
N TRP A 83 -9.74 23.53 -25.31
CA TRP A 83 -9.29 24.01 -24.00
C TRP A 83 -8.25 23.04 -23.43
N THR A 84 -7.05 23.54 -23.10
CA THR A 84 -5.99 22.76 -22.46
C THR A 84 -5.30 23.58 -21.36
N MET A 85 -4.77 22.90 -20.35
CA MET A 85 -3.86 23.48 -19.34
C MET A 85 -2.43 22.96 -19.54
N GLN A 86 -2.19 22.24 -20.64
CA GLN A 86 -0.96 21.53 -20.95
C GLN A 86 -0.46 21.94 -22.35
N ASP A 87 0.81 22.35 -22.40
CA ASP A 87 1.53 22.67 -23.64
C ASP A 87 2.00 21.41 -24.40
N GLY A 88 2.52 21.61 -25.60
CA GLY A 88 3.21 20.55 -26.38
C GLY A 88 2.30 19.67 -27.24
N ILE A 89 1.03 20.02 -27.41
CA ILE A 89 0.10 19.33 -28.32
C ILE A 89 0.51 19.63 -29.78
N LEU A 90 0.72 18.59 -30.57
CA LEU A 90 1.14 18.66 -31.98
C LEU A 90 0.10 17.99 -32.89
N PHE A 91 -0.35 18.70 -33.92
CA PHE A 91 -1.25 18.18 -34.95
C PHE A 91 -0.51 18.00 -36.28
N ASP A 92 -0.74 16.86 -36.93
CA ASP A 92 -0.04 16.45 -38.16
C ASP A 92 -0.94 15.47 -38.96
N ASN A 93 -0.70 15.31 -40.26
CA ASN A 93 -1.40 14.39 -41.16
C ASN A 93 -2.93 14.59 -41.26
N VAL A 94 -3.40 15.84 -41.33
CA VAL A 94 -4.83 16.15 -41.55
C VAL A 94 -5.24 15.77 -42.98
N LEU A 95 -6.11 14.76 -43.12
CA LEU A 95 -6.65 14.29 -44.40
C LEU A 95 -8.17 14.45 -44.45
N ILE A 96 -8.68 15.04 -45.53
CA ILE A 96 -10.10 15.01 -45.89
C ILE A 96 -10.25 14.12 -47.13
N THR A 97 -11.12 13.11 -47.07
CA THR A 97 -11.48 12.27 -48.22
C THR A 97 -12.89 11.70 -48.05
N LYS A 98 -13.52 11.34 -49.17
CA LYS A 98 -14.78 10.57 -49.21
C LYS A 98 -14.54 9.06 -49.36
N ASP A 99 -13.32 8.67 -49.73
CA ASP A 99 -12.94 7.29 -50.05
C ASP A 99 -12.10 6.64 -48.94
N GLU A 100 -12.67 5.63 -48.28
CA GLU A 100 -12.01 4.86 -47.22
C GLU A 100 -10.63 4.31 -47.65
N LYS A 101 -10.52 3.82 -48.89
CA LYS A 101 -9.27 3.26 -49.44
C LYS A 101 -8.15 4.30 -49.56
N VAL A 102 -8.49 5.57 -49.76
CA VAL A 102 -7.53 6.68 -49.78
C VAL A 102 -7.06 7.00 -48.35
N ALA A 103 -7.98 6.96 -47.37
CA ALA A 103 -7.62 7.11 -45.96
C ALA A 103 -6.74 5.94 -45.46
N GLU A 104 -7.07 4.70 -45.81
CA GLU A 104 -6.27 3.53 -45.43
C GLU A 104 -4.87 3.57 -46.05
N THR A 105 -4.75 3.83 -47.35
CA THR A 105 -3.42 3.89 -48.00
C THR A 105 -2.56 4.99 -47.40
N TYR A 106 -3.09 6.20 -47.22
CA TYR A 106 -2.37 7.31 -46.58
C TYR A 106 -1.97 7.01 -45.12
N ARG A 107 -2.85 6.36 -44.33
CA ARG A 107 -2.54 5.87 -42.98
C ARG A 107 -1.36 4.88 -42.99
N LEU A 108 -1.31 3.98 -43.97
CA LEU A 108 -0.26 2.96 -44.09
C LEU A 108 1.06 3.52 -44.63
N THR A 109 1.05 4.50 -45.53
CA THR A 109 2.27 5.10 -46.11
C THR A 109 2.89 6.18 -45.22
N THR A 110 2.07 7.01 -44.59
CA THR A 110 2.51 8.28 -44.00
C THR A 110 2.52 8.21 -42.48
N TRP A 111 1.38 7.88 -41.87
CA TRP A 111 1.24 7.87 -40.41
C TRP A 111 1.94 6.66 -39.78
N LYS A 112 1.70 5.44 -40.30
CA LYS A 112 2.16 4.21 -39.65
C LYS A 112 3.68 4.11 -39.47
N PRO A 113 4.54 4.39 -40.48
CA PRO A 113 6.00 4.29 -40.30
C PRO A 113 6.55 5.29 -39.28
N LYS A 114 5.93 6.48 -39.18
CA LYS A 114 6.23 7.48 -38.15
C LYS A 114 5.80 6.96 -36.77
N PHE A 115 4.55 6.52 -36.63
CA PHE A 115 3.97 6.03 -35.38
C PHE A 115 4.72 4.84 -34.78
N ASP A 116 5.10 3.85 -35.60
CA ASP A 116 5.82 2.67 -35.10
C ASP A 116 7.19 3.06 -34.51
N VAL A 117 7.92 4.00 -35.15
CA VAL A 117 9.19 4.55 -34.63
C VAL A 117 9.01 5.44 -33.40
N GLU A 118 7.98 6.29 -33.38
CA GLU A 118 7.68 7.15 -32.22
C GLU A 118 7.29 6.32 -30.99
N LYS A 119 6.52 5.25 -31.18
CA LYS A 119 6.10 4.32 -30.14
C LYS A 119 7.26 3.51 -29.56
N GLU A 120 8.25 3.13 -30.36
CA GLU A 120 9.47 2.49 -29.86
C GLU A 120 10.31 3.46 -29.02
N LYS A 121 10.42 4.74 -29.43
CA LYS A 121 11.10 5.78 -28.64
C LYS A 121 10.38 6.08 -27.33
N GLN A 122 9.06 6.26 -27.37
CA GLN A 122 8.24 6.48 -26.18
C GLN A 122 8.41 5.36 -25.16
N LYS A 123 8.39 4.08 -25.59
CA LYS A 123 8.70 2.95 -24.70
C LYS A 123 10.11 3.02 -24.10
N ALA A 124 11.13 3.33 -24.90
CA ALA A 124 12.50 3.43 -24.40
C ALA A 124 12.65 4.60 -23.39
N GLU A 125 11.93 5.70 -23.59
CA GLU A 125 11.88 6.84 -22.67
C GLU A 125 11.06 6.52 -21.40
N GLU A 126 9.94 5.81 -21.51
CA GLU A 126 9.15 5.29 -20.39
C GLU A 126 9.92 4.25 -19.55
N GLU A 127 10.67 3.35 -20.18
CA GLU A 127 11.52 2.37 -19.50
C GLU A 127 12.74 3.07 -18.84
N ALA A 128 13.35 4.06 -19.51
CA ALA A 128 14.45 4.84 -18.95
C ALA A 128 14.01 5.73 -17.77
N ALA A 129 12.85 6.40 -17.86
CA ALA A 129 12.25 7.13 -16.74
C ALA A 129 11.79 6.17 -15.64
N GLY A 130 11.18 5.05 -16.04
CA GLY A 130 10.74 3.95 -15.19
C GLY A 130 11.88 3.30 -14.41
N SER A 131 13.13 3.36 -14.88
CA SER A 131 14.29 2.90 -14.09
C SER A 131 14.49 3.70 -12.79
N LYS A 132 14.17 5.01 -12.79
CA LYS A 132 14.30 5.89 -11.62
C LYS A 132 13.18 5.69 -10.59
N ASP A 133 12.01 5.24 -11.02
CA ASP A 133 10.89 4.89 -10.12
C ASP A 133 10.87 3.39 -9.79
N GLY A 134 11.49 2.55 -10.62
CA GLY A 134 11.66 1.11 -10.43
C GLY A 134 12.44 0.77 -9.17
N LEU A 135 13.48 1.55 -8.84
CA LEU A 135 14.15 1.44 -7.54
C LEU A 135 13.17 1.61 -6.36
N LYS A 136 12.18 2.52 -6.47
CA LYS A 136 11.14 2.71 -5.45
C LYS A 136 10.08 1.61 -5.47
N SER A 137 9.74 1.06 -6.64
CA SER A 137 8.80 -0.07 -6.72
C SER A 137 9.41 -1.35 -6.12
N TYR A 138 10.69 -1.64 -6.39
CA TYR A 138 11.42 -2.71 -5.71
C TYR A 138 11.54 -2.46 -4.20
N GLN A 139 11.84 -1.24 -3.75
CA GLN A 139 11.82 -0.88 -2.33
C GLN A 139 10.45 -1.17 -1.69
N LYS A 140 9.34 -0.74 -2.30
CA LYS A 140 7.98 -1.03 -1.81
C LYS A 140 7.68 -2.52 -1.71
N ILE A 141 8.03 -3.30 -2.74
CA ILE A 141 7.84 -4.76 -2.75
C ILE A 141 8.62 -5.44 -1.61
N VAL A 142 9.85 -5.00 -1.34
CA VAL A 142 10.68 -5.50 -0.23
C VAL A 142 10.10 -5.08 1.13
N PHE A 143 9.62 -3.83 1.27
CA PHE A 143 8.98 -3.33 2.50
C PHE A 143 7.67 -4.09 2.82
N ASP A 144 6.82 -4.32 1.82
CA ASP A 144 5.58 -5.10 1.95
C ASP A 144 5.84 -6.55 2.37
N LEU A 145 6.93 -7.15 1.87
CA LEU A 145 7.35 -8.49 2.26
C LEU A 145 7.88 -8.52 3.71
N LEU A 146 8.72 -7.55 4.08
CA LEU A 146 9.23 -7.40 5.45
C LEU A 146 8.11 -7.19 6.47
N ASN A 147 7.13 -6.33 6.15
CA ASN A 147 5.97 -6.08 7.02
C ASN A 147 5.12 -7.36 7.21
N LYS A 148 4.88 -8.13 6.14
CA LYS A 148 4.18 -9.44 6.23
C LYS A 148 4.95 -10.46 7.07
N VAL A 149 6.29 -10.46 7.01
CA VAL A 149 7.14 -11.32 7.85
C VAL A 149 7.13 -10.86 9.32
N ALA A 150 7.11 -9.56 9.59
CA ALA A 150 7.05 -8.99 10.95
C ALA A 150 5.71 -9.25 11.68
N ASP A 151 4.65 -9.64 10.95
CA ASP A 151 3.36 -10.06 11.51
C ASP A 151 3.26 -11.58 11.79
N ILE A 152 4.30 -12.37 11.48
CA ILE A 152 4.34 -13.80 11.83
C ILE A 152 4.49 -13.95 13.35
N SER A 153 3.60 -14.73 13.97
CA SER A 153 3.49 -14.91 15.43
C SER A 153 4.81 -15.22 16.15
N PHE A 154 5.73 -15.94 15.49
CA PHE A 154 7.06 -16.29 16.01
C PHE A 154 7.97 -15.07 16.25
N LEU A 155 7.85 -14.01 15.43
CA LEU A 155 8.66 -12.80 15.53
C LEU A 155 8.01 -11.70 16.40
N SER A 156 6.80 -11.94 16.93
CA SER A 156 6.01 -10.96 17.70
C SER A 156 6.78 -10.35 18.89
N ALA A 157 7.59 -11.14 19.61
CA ALA A 157 8.42 -10.68 20.73
C ALA A 157 9.57 -9.75 20.32
N TYR A 158 9.96 -9.76 19.04
CA TYR A 158 11.01 -8.91 18.46
C TYR A 158 10.43 -7.77 17.61
N LYS A 159 9.09 -7.67 17.49
CA LYS A 159 8.42 -6.80 16.53
C LYS A 159 8.79 -5.31 16.68
N SER A 160 8.95 -4.79 17.90
CA SER A 160 9.42 -3.41 18.11
C SER A 160 10.80 -3.18 17.49
N LYS A 161 11.78 -4.01 17.81
CA LYS A 161 13.15 -3.93 17.27
C LYS A 161 13.20 -4.13 15.75
N ILE A 162 12.31 -4.95 15.20
CA ILE A 162 12.17 -5.14 13.74
C ILE A 162 11.61 -3.87 13.09
N VAL A 163 10.58 -3.25 13.69
CA VAL A 163 10.01 -1.97 13.20
C VAL A 163 11.02 -0.83 13.33
N GLU A 164 11.73 -0.70 14.45
CA GLU A 164 12.81 0.27 14.67
C GLU A 164 13.93 0.13 13.61
N LEU A 165 14.29 -1.11 13.24
CA LEU A 165 15.26 -1.39 12.17
C LEU A 165 14.73 -1.07 10.78
N ILE A 166 13.42 -1.23 10.52
CA ILE A 166 12.75 -0.91 9.26
C ILE A 166 12.60 0.62 9.09
N GLU A 167 12.24 1.34 10.15
CA GLU A 167 12.16 2.80 10.17
C GLU A 167 13.54 3.45 10.00
N LYS A 168 14.55 2.94 10.71
CA LYS A 168 15.95 3.35 10.53
C LYS A 168 16.51 2.98 9.15
N ALA A 169 15.93 1.97 8.50
CA ALA A 169 16.31 1.58 7.16
C ALA A 169 15.79 2.51 6.07
N GLU A 170 14.58 3.05 6.24
CA GLU A 170 14.00 4.04 5.34
C GLU A 170 14.85 5.32 5.32
N GLN A 171 15.44 5.70 6.46
CA GLN A 171 16.37 6.83 6.55
C GLN A 171 17.75 6.56 5.94
N GLN A 172 18.24 5.32 5.87
CA GLN A 172 19.62 4.98 5.46
C GLN A 172 19.68 3.68 4.61
N PRO A 173 19.22 3.70 3.34
CA PRO A 173 19.05 2.50 2.54
C PRO A 173 20.34 1.71 2.30
N ASN A 174 21.46 2.39 2.03
CA ASN A 174 22.74 1.76 1.68
C ASN A 174 23.30 0.88 2.83
N ILE A 175 23.15 1.35 4.08
CA ILE A 175 23.62 0.62 5.27
C ILE A 175 22.74 -0.62 5.49
N THR A 176 21.42 -0.47 5.36
CA THR A 176 20.47 -1.57 5.55
C THR A 176 20.66 -2.69 4.54
N ILE A 177 20.91 -2.36 3.27
CA ILE A 177 21.15 -3.38 2.24
C ILE A 177 22.36 -4.25 2.65
N GLY A 178 23.44 -3.65 3.16
CA GLY A 178 24.57 -4.38 3.74
C GLY A 178 24.21 -5.26 4.94
N VAL A 179 23.40 -4.75 5.87
CA VAL A 179 22.95 -5.52 7.05
C VAL A 179 22.07 -6.70 6.65
N LEU A 180 21.05 -6.49 5.79
CA LEU A 180 20.16 -7.55 5.32
C LEU A 180 20.91 -8.62 4.52
N VAL A 181 21.82 -8.22 3.62
CA VAL A 181 22.69 -9.15 2.89
C VAL A 181 23.57 -9.95 3.85
N SER A 182 24.15 -9.33 4.89
CA SER A 182 24.95 -10.07 5.87
C SER A 182 24.12 -11.09 6.68
N ILE A 183 22.89 -10.74 7.06
CA ILE A 183 21.94 -11.66 7.73
C ILE A 183 21.58 -12.85 6.81
N VAL A 184 21.26 -12.58 5.53
CA VAL A 184 20.97 -13.64 4.54
C VAL A 184 22.17 -14.56 4.33
N ILE A 185 23.39 -14.02 4.23
CA ILE A 185 24.63 -14.80 4.12
C ILE A 185 24.85 -15.66 5.38
N VAL A 186 24.61 -15.13 6.58
CA VAL A 186 24.73 -15.90 7.83
C VAL A 186 23.72 -17.06 7.86
N PHE A 187 22.43 -16.81 7.59
CA PHE A 187 21.43 -17.87 7.53
C PHE A 187 21.71 -18.90 6.43
N PHE A 188 22.16 -18.47 5.24
CA PHE A 188 22.57 -19.36 4.17
C PHE A 188 23.79 -20.22 4.58
N SER A 189 24.78 -19.65 5.28
CA SER A 189 25.93 -20.39 5.78
C SER A 189 25.56 -21.43 6.86
N LEU A 190 24.56 -21.12 7.69
CA LEU A 190 24.00 -22.05 8.68
C LEU A 190 23.20 -23.17 7.99
N PHE A 191 22.40 -22.85 6.97
CA PHE A 191 21.65 -23.82 6.17
C PHE A 191 22.58 -24.77 5.40
N VAL A 192 23.66 -24.25 4.79
CA VAL A 192 24.72 -25.06 4.16
C VAL A 192 25.42 -25.95 5.20
N LYS A 193 25.75 -25.44 6.39
CA LYS A 193 26.30 -26.28 7.49
C LYS A 193 25.32 -27.35 7.97
N LEU A 194 24.02 -27.09 7.95
CA LEU A 194 22.99 -28.04 8.35
C LEU A 194 22.83 -29.18 7.32
N ILE A 195 22.94 -28.87 6.02
CA ILE A 195 22.83 -29.84 4.92
C ILE A 195 24.12 -30.67 4.76
N PHE A 196 25.30 -30.05 4.88
CA PHE A 196 26.59 -30.72 4.65
C PHE A 196 27.31 -31.19 5.93
N GLY A 197 26.74 -30.98 7.13
CA GLY A 197 27.34 -31.30 8.43
C GLY A 197 27.37 -32.79 8.82
N GLY A 198 27.32 -33.72 7.85
CA GLY A 198 27.13 -35.15 8.11
C GLY A 198 28.41 -36.00 8.11
N LYS A 199 28.84 -36.43 9.30
CA LYS A 199 29.83 -37.50 9.60
C LYS A 199 31.30 -37.28 9.16
N LYS A 200 32.20 -37.34 10.15
CA LYS A 200 33.38 -38.23 10.13
C LYS A 200 33.50 -38.97 11.48
N ALA A 201 34.13 -40.15 11.49
CA ALA A 201 34.24 -41.03 12.66
C ALA A 201 35.62 -40.91 13.36
N ALA A 202 35.79 -41.56 14.52
CA ALA A 202 36.82 -41.23 15.52
C ALA A 202 37.98 -42.25 15.69
N THR A 203 39.10 -41.75 16.25
CA THR A 203 40.38 -42.41 16.67
C THR A 203 41.21 -41.36 17.45
N VAL A 204 42.15 -41.59 18.39
CA VAL A 204 42.68 -42.74 19.20
C VAL A 204 42.98 -42.21 20.63
N GLU A 205 43.18 -43.09 21.63
CA GLU A 205 43.48 -42.78 23.04
C GLU A 205 44.83 -42.05 23.36
N LYS A 206 44.92 -41.33 24.50
CA LYS A 206 45.57 -41.83 25.76
C LYS A 206 45.47 -40.92 27.02
N LYS A 207 45.48 -41.59 28.19
CA LYS A 207 45.37 -41.17 29.62
C LYS A 207 46.41 -40.11 30.10
N LYS A 208 46.34 -39.41 31.27
CA LYS A 208 45.85 -39.65 32.67
C LYS A 208 45.41 -38.29 33.32
N LYS A 209 44.32 -38.14 34.12
CA LYS A 209 44.01 -38.47 35.56
C LYS A 209 44.20 -37.23 36.54
N PRO A 210 43.74 -37.19 37.83
CA PRO A 210 42.64 -36.26 38.24
C PRO A 210 42.72 -35.60 39.67
N GLU A 211 41.70 -34.80 40.02
CA GLU A 211 41.10 -34.53 41.36
C GLU A 211 39.61 -34.11 41.10
N VAL A 212 38.52 -34.48 41.81
CA VAL A 212 38.16 -34.61 43.25
C VAL A 212 38.00 -33.23 43.92
N GLY A 213 36.86 -32.83 44.51
CA GLY A 213 35.48 -33.37 44.62
C GLY A 213 34.45 -32.20 44.67
N GLU A 214 33.19 -32.32 45.10
CA GLU A 214 32.36 -33.43 45.62
C GLU A 214 30.84 -33.07 45.53
N SER A 215 29.94 -34.05 45.72
CA SER A 215 28.51 -33.96 46.18
C SER A 215 27.65 -32.73 45.79
N SER A 216 26.63 -32.84 44.91
CA SER A 216 25.20 -33.25 45.16
C SER A 216 24.40 -32.29 46.08
N LYS A 217 23.07 -32.07 45.98
CA LYS A 217 21.90 -32.89 45.57
C LYS A 217 20.78 -31.88 45.15
N SER A 218 20.17 -31.87 43.95
CA SER A 218 19.13 -32.74 43.35
C SER A 218 17.79 -32.84 44.10
N GLU A 219 16.69 -32.99 43.31
CA GLU A 219 15.25 -33.11 43.66
C GLU A 219 14.48 -31.79 43.91
N ASP A 220 13.17 -31.68 43.62
CA ASP A 220 12.36 -32.12 42.44
C ASP A 220 10.98 -31.38 42.46
N GLU A 221 10.09 -31.70 41.52
CA GLU A 221 8.64 -31.38 41.43
C GLU A 221 8.29 -29.88 41.25
N THR A 222 7.68 -29.39 40.16
CA THR A 222 6.59 -29.86 39.28
C THR A 222 5.18 -29.71 39.87
N GLU A 223 4.48 -28.62 39.52
CA GLU A 223 3.02 -28.68 39.29
C GLU A 223 2.55 -27.66 38.23
N LYS A 224 1.31 -27.82 37.73
CA LYS A 224 0.71 -27.04 36.62
C LYS A 224 -0.58 -26.33 37.04
N LYS A 225 -0.84 -25.15 36.43
CA LYS A 225 -2.11 -24.68 35.83
C LYS A 225 -1.85 -23.31 35.17
N GLU A 226 -2.29 -23.02 33.94
CA GLU A 226 -3.67 -22.84 33.45
C GLU A 226 -4.41 -21.65 34.12
N ASP A 227 -5.09 -20.74 33.40
CA ASP A 227 -5.09 -20.42 31.96
C ASP A 227 -5.80 -19.05 31.72
N THR A 228 -6.08 -18.71 30.47
CA THR A 228 -7.06 -17.74 29.92
C THR A 228 -6.59 -16.31 29.62
N ALA A 229 -7.07 -15.81 28.48
CA ALA A 229 -6.79 -14.49 27.92
C ALA A 229 -8.09 -13.75 27.53
N ALA A 230 -8.00 -12.44 27.30
CA ALA A 230 -9.13 -11.58 26.88
C ALA A 230 -8.75 -10.65 25.70
N PRO A 231 -9.71 -10.18 24.87
CA PRO A 231 -9.45 -10.06 23.42
C PRO A 231 -9.36 -8.64 22.81
N ARG A 232 -9.02 -8.62 21.51
CA ARG A 232 -8.81 -7.45 20.62
C ARG A 232 -10.02 -6.51 20.46
N LYS A 233 -9.75 -5.24 20.13
CA LYS A 233 -10.73 -4.28 19.55
C LYS A 233 -10.65 -4.24 18.00
N ARG A 234 -11.70 -3.73 17.35
CA ARG A 234 -11.78 -3.43 15.91
C ARG A 234 -11.60 -1.92 15.63
N GLN A 235 -11.17 -1.57 14.42
CA GLN A 235 -11.11 -0.20 13.89
C GLN A 235 -12.51 0.33 13.47
N PRO A 236 -12.70 1.67 13.36
CA PRO A 236 -13.93 2.28 12.85
C PRO A 236 -13.96 2.31 11.31
N ARG A 237 -15.15 2.55 10.74
CA ARG A 237 -15.37 2.84 9.31
C ARG A 237 -15.62 4.35 9.12
N ARG A 238 -15.35 4.83 7.91
CA ARG A 238 -15.55 6.22 7.46
C ARG A 238 -16.81 6.27 6.59
N ASP A 239 -17.68 7.23 6.88
CA ASP A 239 -18.85 7.59 6.07
C ASP A 239 -18.80 9.10 5.78
N ASN A 240 -19.53 9.55 4.75
CA ASN A 240 -19.68 10.96 4.35
C ASN A 240 -20.96 11.57 4.96
#